data_AF-G3J6Y4-F1
#
_entry.id   AF-G3J6Y4-F1
#
_cell.length_a   1.000
_cell.length_b   1.000
_cell.length_c   1.000
_cell.angle_alpha   90.00
_cell.angle_beta   90.00
_cell.angle_gamma   90.00
#
_symmetry.space_group_name_H-M   'P 1'
#
loop_
_entity.id
_entity.type
_entity.pdbx_description
1 polymer ?
#
loop_
_entity_poly.entity_id
_entity_poly.type
_entity_poly.pdbx_seq_one_letter_code
_entity_poly.pdbx_strand_id
1 'polypeptide(L)'
;MWHPIFPNFSGRSMLEYSSSTASIYVYHQAHHNSAKASPQSVAMSSSLAWRCRAHGPIAPALSRNFARFATTTTTTRASHPSNRSRAVQFRSVHHASPPAALRSSSRESMNPLLNPPASTRPPVLETVRREAQSSTPAYLFHLGKSYLKFYKNGLKAIFANRRLLREKLARTPADDRPSVWRPHAVPKTFSRADWVLLWRVRHDMLRLPCFGLMFVICGEFSPLVVMLVDGIVPYTCRIPRQLRGGAEKAEARRREAFRLLDVAHPHGVLGPRVTQSVARRHVLRSLHLSGAMWDRLGGFTPPGMWQLKGVLRMAFLEGDDKNMVQDGGPMGLEVDELRIACMERGIDVLGKSESEMRTWLGDWLRLTAAEDLTERRRRMTTLLMTRQENWPQNRDFGVPEWHL
;
A
#
# COMPACT_ATOMS: atom_id res chain seq x y z
N MET A 1 -3.51 19.59 9.67
CA MET A 1 -4.40 19.08 10.72
C MET A 1 -5.77 18.87 10.09
N TRP A 2 -6.29 17.64 10.11
CA TRP A 2 -7.59 17.31 9.52
C TRP A 2 -8.69 18.04 10.29
N HIS A 3 -9.29 19.09 9.71
CA HIS A 3 -10.55 19.59 10.23
C HIS A 3 -11.66 18.65 9.75
N PRO A 4 -12.48 18.09 10.66
CA PRO A 4 -13.64 17.31 10.28
C PRO A 4 -14.63 18.25 9.61
N ILE A 5 -15.04 17.91 8.39
CA ILE A 5 -16.13 18.57 7.69
C ILE A 5 -17.41 18.06 8.35
N PHE A 6 -17.90 18.79 9.36
CA PHE A 6 -19.30 18.73 9.78
C PHE A 6 -20.04 19.93 9.18
N PRO A 7 -21.32 19.79 8.78
CA PRO A 7 -22.12 20.90 8.29
C PRO A 7 -22.57 21.78 9.46
N ASN A 8 -22.59 23.10 9.22
CA ASN A 8 -23.26 24.06 10.09
C ASN A 8 -24.76 23.72 10.17
N PHE A 9 -25.25 23.42 11.37
CA PHE A 9 -26.65 23.56 11.71
C PHE A 9 -26.92 25.03 12.01
N SER A 10 -27.63 25.73 11.12
CA SER A 10 -28.32 26.98 11.44
C SER A 10 -29.81 26.73 11.28
N GLY A 11 -30.53 26.75 12.40
CA GLY A 11 -31.98 26.60 12.42
C GLY A 11 -32.71 27.77 11.75
N ARG A 12 -33.74 27.43 10.98
CA ARG A 12 -34.96 28.23 10.84
C ARG A 12 -36.13 27.26 10.72
N SER A 13 -37.16 27.55 11.49
CA SER A 13 -38.40 26.80 11.63
C SER A 13 -39.44 27.17 10.56
N MET A 14 -40.43 26.27 10.41
CA MET A 14 -41.83 26.52 9.99
C MET A 14 -42.04 26.82 8.48
N LEU A 15 -43.01 26.26 7.75
CA LEU A 15 -44.30 25.59 8.04
C LEU A 15 -44.78 24.80 6.80
N GLU A 16 -45.49 23.68 7.06
CA GLU A 16 -46.70 23.16 6.41
C GLU A 16 -46.85 22.71 4.92
N TYR A 17 -47.85 21.82 4.77
CA TYR A 17 -48.53 21.21 3.60
C TYR A 17 -47.81 20.10 2.81
N SER A 18 -48.41 18.98 2.38
CA SER A 18 -49.68 18.28 2.63
C SER A 18 -49.71 16.99 1.77
N SER A 19 -50.25 15.92 2.35
CA SER A 19 -51.09 14.83 1.76
C SER A 19 -50.62 13.78 0.73
N SER A 20 -51.04 12.54 1.06
CA SER A 20 -51.45 11.39 0.22
C SER A 20 -50.34 10.61 -0.51
N THR A 21 -50.33 9.27 -0.62
CA THR A 21 -51.44 8.28 -0.71
C THR A 21 -50.96 6.86 -0.31
N ALA A 22 -51.94 5.99 0.00
CA ALA A 22 -51.86 4.64 0.54
C ALA A 22 -51.49 3.49 -0.44
N SER A 23 -51.10 2.33 0.13
CA SER A 23 -51.48 0.93 -0.25
C SER A 23 -50.71 -0.04 0.66
N ILE A 24 -51.30 -0.67 1.70
CA ILE A 24 -52.13 -1.88 1.72
C ILE A 24 -51.53 -3.06 0.93
N TYR A 25 -50.97 -4.04 1.67
CA TYR A 25 -51.20 -5.48 1.42
C TYR A 25 -51.17 -6.23 2.76
N VAL A 26 -52.30 -6.87 3.08
CA VAL A 26 -52.50 -7.83 4.17
C VAL A 26 -52.98 -9.12 3.52
N TYR A 27 -52.38 -10.25 3.87
CA TYR A 27 -52.99 -11.61 3.90
C TYR A 27 -52.14 -12.44 4.89
N HIS A 28 -52.62 -12.69 6.12
CA HIS A 28 -53.38 -13.87 6.58
C HIS A 28 -52.58 -15.19 6.43
N GLN A 29 -51.91 -15.75 7.44
CA GLN A 29 -52.37 -16.44 8.68
C GLN A 29 -52.89 -17.88 8.47
N ALA A 30 -52.17 -18.85 9.05
CA ALA A 30 -52.65 -20.08 9.71
C ALA A 30 -51.47 -20.72 10.50
N HIS A 31 -51.46 -20.71 11.84
CA HIS A 31 -52.01 -21.74 12.77
C HIS A 31 -51.23 -23.08 12.68
N HIS A 32 -50.67 -23.69 13.74
CA HIS A 32 -51.24 -23.98 15.07
C HIS A 32 -50.17 -24.44 16.09
N ASN A 33 -50.38 -24.07 17.38
CA ASN A 33 -50.27 -24.81 18.67
C ASN A 33 -49.01 -25.66 18.99
N SER A 34 -48.47 -25.79 20.20
CA SER A 34 -48.89 -25.65 21.61
C SER A 34 -47.56 -25.78 22.42
N ALA A 35 -47.33 -25.43 23.69
CA ALA A 35 -48.15 -25.32 24.88
C ALA A 35 -47.40 -24.46 25.93
N LYS A 36 -48.20 -23.93 26.87
CA LYS A 36 -47.81 -23.20 28.08
C LYS A 36 -47.14 -24.13 29.10
N ALA A 37 -46.14 -23.64 29.83
CA ALA A 37 -46.11 -23.60 31.30
C ALA A 37 -44.81 -22.92 31.81
N SER A 38 -45.00 -21.82 32.52
CA SER A 38 -44.06 -21.26 33.52
C SER A 38 -44.73 -21.52 34.89
N PRO A 39 -44.02 -21.58 36.03
CA PRO A 39 -43.59 -20.33 36.66
C PRO A 39 -42.30 -20.39 37.53
N GLN A 40 -41.86 -19.19 37.91
CA GLN A 40 -41.06 -18.80 39.11
C GLN A 40 -39.56 -19.12 39.10
N SER A 41 -38.70 -18.14 38.82
CA SER A 41 -38.21 -17.05 39.69
C SER A 41 -37.08 -17.47 40.63
N VAL A 42 -35.83 -17.15 40.28
CA VAL A 42 -34.83 -16.65 41.22
C VAL A 42 -33.92 -15.67 40.46
N ALA A 43 -33.69 -14.54 41.11
CA ALA A 43 -32.87 -13.41 40.70
C ALA A 43 -31.38 -13.76 40.56
N MET A 44 -30.64 -13.00 39.75
CA MET A 44 -29.70 -11.98 40.26
C MET A 44 -28.94 -11.31 39.10
N SER A 45 -29.16 -10.00 39.01
CA SER A 45 -28.19 -9.00 38.56
C SER A 45 -26.98 -9.05 39.51
N SER A 46 -25.72 -8.88 39.14
CA SER A 46 -25.14 -7.61 38.69
C SER A 46 -23.60 -7.70 38.77
N SER A 47 -22.93 -7.07 37.80
CA SER A 47 -21.71 -6.24 37.90
C SER A 47 -20.48 -6.58 38.77
N LEU A 48 -19.32 -6.43 38.11
CA LEU A 48 -18.09 -5.73 38.56
C LEU A 48 -17.35 -6.24 39.81
N ALA A 49 -16.11 -6.70 39.61
CA ALA A 49 -14.95 -6.19 40.36
C ALA A 49 -13.63 -6.72 39.76
N TRP A 50 -12.91 -5.83 39.07
CA TRP A 50 -11.46 -5.96 38.95
C TRP A 50 -10.84 -5.68 40.33
N ARG A 51 -10.07 -6.63 40.87
CA ARG A 51 -9.17 -6.38 41.99
C ARG A 51 -7.74 -6.68 41.57
N CYS A 52 -6.95 -5.63 41.50
CA CYS A 52 -5.49 -5.68 41.58
C CYS A 52 -5.08 -6.26 42.94
N ARG A 53 -4.08 -7.14 42.94
CA ARG A 53 -3.18 -7.28 44.09
C ARG A 53 -1.78 -7.65 43.60
N ALA A 54 -0.88 -6.69 43.73
CA ALA A 54 0.55 -6.88 43.67
C ALA A 54 1.06 -7.33 45.05
N HIS A 55 1.99 -8.28 45.08
CA HIS A 55 3.09 -8.39 46.04
C HIS A 55 4.20 -9.21 45.35
N GLY A 56 5.41 -8.65 45.29
CA GLY A 56 6.62 -9.30 44.75
C GLY A 56 7.27 -10.24 45.77
N PRO A 57 8.61 -10.27 45.85
CA PRO A 57 9.55 -10.73 44.82
C PRO A 57 10.41 -11.88 45.36
N ILE A 58 10.94 -12.76 44.49
CA ILE A 58 12.02 -13.68 44.85
C ILE A 58 13.06 -13.71 43.72
N ALA A 59 14.22 -13.11 43.98
CA ALA A 59 15.51 -13.48 43.41
C ALA A 59 16.17 -14.47 44.39
N PRO A 60 17.01 -15.42 43.94
CA PRO A 60 18.45 -15.16 43.71
C PRO A 60 18.95 -15.98 42.48
N ALA A 61 20.21 -16.05 42.02
CA ALA A 61 21.52 -15.68 42.52
C ALA A 61 22.46 -15.46 41.31
N LEU A 62 23.44 -14.59 41.49
CA LEU A 62 24.61 -14.44 40.63
C LEU A 62 25.54 -15.66 40.74
N SER A 63 26.04 -16.16 39.61
CA SER A 63 27.33 -16.86 39.58
C SER A 63 28.22 -16.21 38.54
N ARG A 64 29.32 -15.65 39.06
CA ARG A 64 30.48 -15.12 38.35
C ARG A 64 31.34 -16.30 37.93
N ASN A 65 31.71 -16.38 36.66
CA ASN A 65 32.96 -17.02 36.26
C ASN A 65 33.78 -16.02 35.45
N PHE A 66 34.76 -15.43 36.15
CA PHE A 66 35.93 -14.79 35.57
C PHE A 66 36.93 -15.90 35.23
N ALA A 67 37.35 -15.98 33.97
CA ALA A 67 38.63 -16.59 33.62
C ALA A 67 39.40 -15.59 32.75
N ARG A 68 40.56 -15.18 33.27
CA ARG A 68 41.57 -14.33 32.63
C ARG A 68 42.58 -15.20 31.86
N PHE A 69 43.35 -14.52 31.02
CA PHE A 69 44.60 -14.91 30.34
C PHE A 69 44.40 -15.69 29.02
N ALA A 70 45.16 -15.46 27.94
CA ALA A 70 46.38 -14.68 27.74
C ALA A 70 46.45 -14.14 26.30
N THR A 71 47.11 -13.00 26.16
CA THR A 71 47.72 -12.51 24.93
C THR A 71 48.84 -13.45 24.47
N THR A 72 48.84 -13.83 23.19
CA THR A 72 50.08 -14.25 22.51
C THR A 72 49.96 -13.98 21.01
N THR A 73 50.65 -12.92 20.61
CA THR A 73 51.10 -12.63 19.25
C THR A 73 52.00 -13.76 18.78
N THR A 74 51.68 -14.39 17.66
CA THR A 74 52.69 -15.13 16.88
C THR A 74 52.45 -14.91 15.39
N THR A 75 53.35 -14.14 14.81
CA THR A 75 53.60 -13.96 13.39
C THR A 75 54.23 -15.22 12.83
N THR A 76 53.60 -15.87 11.85
CA THR A 76 54.32 -16.78 10.93
C THR A 76 53.86 -16.53 9.50
N ARG A 77 54.80 -15.91 8.79
CA ARG A 77 54.90 -15.76 7.34
C ARG A 77 55.10 -17.13 6.71
N ALA A 78 54.25 -17.53 5.77
CA ALA A 78 54.53 -18.63 4.86
C ALA A 78 54.09 -18.22 3.44
N SER A 79 55.05 -18.33 2.54
CA SER A 79 55.06 -17.95 1.13
C SER A 79 54.49 -19.04 0.22
N HIS A 80 53.67 -18.62 -0.77
CA HIS A 80 53.52 -19.11 -2.17
C HIS A 80 53.38 -20.63 -2.48
N PRO A 81 52.59 -21.04 -3.50
CA PRO A 81 52.61 -20.44 -4.84
C PRO A 81 51.26 -20.25 -5.55
N SER A 82 51.37 -19.46 -6.60
CA SER A 82 50.40 -19.23 -7.67
C SER A 82 49.83 -20.53 -8.24
N ASN A 83 48.50 -20.60 -8.38
CA ASN A 83 47.94 -21.32 -9.51
C ASN A 83 46.78 -20.56 -10.15
N ARG A 84 46.90 -20.47 -11.47
CA ARG A 84 46.12 -19.67 -12.41
C ARG A 84 44.99 -20.56 -12.95
N SER A 85 43.93 -19.93 -13.44
CA SER A 85 42.73 -20.51 -14.11
C SER A 85 41.70 -21.15 -13.17
N ARG A 86 40.40 -20.85 -13.21
CA ARG A 86 39.53 -20.43 -14.33
C ARG A 86 38.30 -19.72 -13.73
N ALA A 87 38.28 -18.39 -13.69
CA ALA A 87 37.09 -17.65 -13.29
C ALA A 87 36.10 -17.60 -14.47
N VAL A 88 34.92 -18.17 -14.26
CA VAL A 88 33.77 -18.07 -15.15
C VAL A 88 33.47 -16.58 -15.37
N GLN A 89 33.74 -16.09 -16.56
CA GLN A 89 33.39 -14.74 -16.99
C GLN A 89 31.86 -14.62 -17.01
N PHE A 90 31.29 -14.02 -15.97
CA PHE A 90 29.97 -13.41 -16.09
C PHE A 90 30.09 -12.26 -17.09
N ARG A 91 29.53 -12.49 -18.28
CA ARG A 91 29.39 -11.50 -19.35
C ARG A 91 28.57 -10.33 -18.79
N SER A 92 29.26 -9.25 -18.43
CA SER A 92 28.65 -7.99 -18.02
C SER A 92 27.89 -7.44 -19.22
N VAL A 93 26.57 -7.56 -19.20
CA VAL A 93 25.71 -6.89 -20.18
C VAL A 93 25.77 -5.40 -19.83
N HIS A 94 26.53 -4.66 -20.62
CA HIS A 94 26.53 -3.20 -20.62
C HIS A 94 25.11 -2.69 -20.88
N HIS A 95 24.37 -2.35 -19.82
CA HIS A 95 23.29 -1.38 -19.96
C HIS A 95 23.91 0.00 -20.15
N ALA A 96 24.03 0.40 -21.42
CA ALA A 96 24.21 1.79 -21.78
C ALA A 96 23.05 2.59 -21.16
N SER A 97 23.38 3.43 -20.19
CA SER A 97 22.48 4.48 -19.70
C SER A 97 22.05 5.35 -20.89
N PRO A 98 20.75 5.57 -21.15
CA PRO A 98 20.35 6.54 -22.16
C PRO A 98 20.79 7.94 -21.71
N PRO A 99 21.28 8.80 -22.62
CA PRO A 99 21.69 10.16 -22.27
C PRO A 99 20.47 10.96 -21.79
N ALA A 100 20.61 11.58 -20.63
CA ALA A 100 19.59 12.36 -19.91
C ALA A 100 19.18 13.69 -20.58
N ALA A 101 19.45 13.88 -21.87
CA ALA A 101 19.33 15.16 -22.57
C ALA A 101 18.23 15.20 -23.65
N LEU A 102 17.25 14.27 -23.64
CA LEU A 102 16.12 14.31 -24.58
C LEU A 102 14.76 14.00 -23.93
N ARG A 103 14.49 14.61 -22.77
CA ARG A 103 13.16 14.56 -22.12
C ARG A 103 12.61 15.95 -21.77
N SER A 104 13.06 16.99 -22.47
CA SER A 104 12.49 18.34 -22.43
C SER A 104 11.64 18.62 -23.68
N SER A 105 10.54 17.89 -23.83
CA SER A 105 9.39 18.32 -24.62
C SER A 105 8.18 17.51 -24.14
N SER A 106 7.21 18.19 -23.54
CA SER A 106 5.78 17.83 -23.57
C SER A 106 5.44 16.42 -24.07
N ARG A 107 5.47 15.41 -23.19
CA ARG A 107 4.58 14.28 -23.38
C ARG A 107 3.23 14.71 -22.84
N GLU A 108 2.39 15.16 -23.76
CA GLU A 108 0.95 15.23 -23.61
C GLU A 108 0.49 13.98 -22.82
N SER A 109 -0.24 14.16 -21.72
CA SER A 109 -0.70 13.02 -20.92
C SER A 109 -1.54 12.14 -21.84
N MET A 110 -1.08 10.92 -22.11
CA MET A 110 -1.88 9.92 -22.81
C MET A 110 -3.15 9.74 -21.99
N ASN A 111 -4.29 10.23 -22.48
CA ASN A 111 -5.59 10.26 -21.79
C ASN A 111 -5.59 10.81 -20.32
N PRO A 112 -6.03 12.07 -20.10
CA PRO A 112 -6.09 12.67 -18.76
C PRO A 112 -7.10 12.02 -17.81
N LEU A 113 -8.05 11.22 -18.32
CA LEU A 113 -8.98 10.43 -17.49
C LEU A 113 -8.28 9.21 -16.88
N LEU A 114 -7.29 8.67 -17.59
CA LEU A 114 -6.61 7.45 -17.18
C LEU A 114 -5.37 7.74 -16.31
N ASN A 115 -4.58 8.75 -16.68
CA ASN A 115 -3.32 9.04 -16.02
C ASN A 115 -3.46 10.24 -15.07
N PRO A 116 -3.20 10.07 -13.76
CA PRO A 116 -3.25 11.19 -12.82
C PRO A 116 -2.20 12.24 -13.16
N PRO A 117 -2.38 13.50 -12.72
CA PRO A 117 -1.43 14.59 -12.96
C PRO A 117 0.00 14.18 -12.59
N ALA A 118 0.99 14.56 -13.40
CA ALA A 118 2.40 14.22 -13.16
C ALA A 118 2.92 14.68 -11.79
N SER A 119 2.32 15.73 -11.21
CA SER A 119 2.58 16.20 -9.84
C SER A 119 2.23 15.18 -8.74
N THR A 120 1.49 14.12 -9.05
CA THR A 120 1.23 13.03 -8.10
C THR A 120 2.40 12.05 -7.97
N ARG A 121 3.42 12.18 -8.82
CA ARG A 121 4.67 11.41 -8.77
C ARG A 121 5.83 12.27 -8.25
N PRO A 122 6.91 11.65 -7.74
CA PRO A 122 8.12 12.38 -7.38
C PRO A 122 8.68 13.19 -8.57
N PRO A 123 9.16 14.43 -8.36
CA PRO A 123 9.81 15.19 -9.42
C PRO A 123 11.14 14.51 -9.81
N VAL A 124 11.64 14.80 -11.00
CA VAL A 124 12.94 14.27 -11.43
C VAL A 124 14.04 14.86 -10.54
N LEU A 125 14.80 13.98 -9.89
CA LEU A 125 15.99 14.37 -9.14
C LEU A 125 17.16 14.51 -10.11
N GLU A 126 17.62 15.75 -10.31
CA GLU A 126 18.82 16.05 -11.09
C GLU A 126 20.06 15.44 -10.40
N THR A 127 20.61 14.38 -10.99
CA THR A 127 21.82 13.73 -10.48
C THR A 127 23.04 14.54 -10.90
N VAL A 128 23.73 15.13 -9.93
CA VAL A 128 25.00 15.83 -10.17
C VAL A 128 26.09 14.79 -10.34
N ARG A 129 26.69 14.73 -11.54
CA ARG A 129 27.85 13.85 -11.81
C ARG A 129 29.09 14.42 -11.12
N ARG A 130 29.81 13.57 -10.39
CA ARG A 130 30.99 13.99 -9.62
C ARG A 130 32.11 14.50 -10.54
N GLU A 131 32.22 13.92 -11.74
CA GLU A 131 33.28 14.21 -12.70
C GLU A 131 33.11 15.58 -13.38
N ALA A 132 31.92 16.18 -13.31
CA ALA A 132 31.61 17.46 -13.93
C ALA A 132 31.96 18.67 -13.03
N GLN A 133 32.52 18.45 -11.83
CA GLN A 133 32.77 19.49 -10.85
C GLN A 133 34.26 19.52 -10.49
N SER A 134 34.88 20.70 -10.64
CA SER A 134 36.32 20.89 -10.44
C SER A 134 36.77 20.76 -8.98
N SER A 135 35.86 20.89 -8.01
CA SER A 135 36.19 20.82 -6.58
C SER A 135 35.11 20.13 -5.74
N THR A 136 35.54 19.52 -4.62
CA THR A 136 34.64 18.85 -3.65
C THR A 136 33.58 19.79 -3.07
N PRO A 137 33.91 21.03 -2.66
CA PRO A 137 32.91 21.95 -2.11
C PRO A 137 31.86 22.36 -3.16
N ALA A 138 32.28 22.63 -4.40
CA ALA A 138 31.36 22.94 -5.50
C ALA A 138 30.39 21.78 -5.76
N TYR A 139 30.91 20.55 -5.79
CA TYR A 139 30.07 19.36 -5.91
C TYR A 139 29.03 19.26 -4.78
N LEU A 140 29.44 19.42 -3.51
CA LEU A 140 28.54 19.33 -2.36
C LEU A 140 27.47 20.44 -2.40
N PHE A 141 27.83 21.65 -2.82
CA PHE A 141 26.89 22.75 -2.98
C PHE A 141 25.85 22.46 -4.08
N HIS A 142 26.29 22.01 -5.25
CA HIS A 142 25.39 21.66 -6.36
C HIS A 142 24.49 20.47 -6.00
N LEU A 143 25.03 19.48 -5.30
CA LEU A 143 24.27 18.35 -4.78
C LEU A 143 23.21 18.81 -3.78
N GLY A 144 23.59 19.64 -2.80
CA GLY A 144 22.66 20.23 -1.83
C GLY A 144 21.53 21.01 -2.52
N LYS A 145 21.87 21.83 -3.52
CA LYS A 145 20.90 22.60 -4.31
C LYS A 145 19.93 21.70 -5.07
N SER A 146 20.39 20.58 -5.66
CA SER A 146 19.50 19.66 -6.37
C SER A 146 18.50 18.98 -5.44
N TYR A 147 18.94 18.52 -4.26
CA TYR A 147 18.05 17.94 -3.25
C TYR A 147 17.06 18.96 -2.69
N LEU A 148 17.50 20.19 -2.41
CA LEU A 148 16.61 21.24 -1.91
C LEU A 148 15.53 21.59 -2.95
N LYS A 149 15.91 21.69 -4.23
CA LYS A 149 14.97 21.88 -5.35
C LYS A 149 13.98 20.72 -5.45
N PHE A 150 14.45 19.49 -5.34
CA PHE A 150 13.62 18.28 -5.35
C PHE A 150 12.56 18.31 -4.25
N TYR A 151 12.94 18.51 -2.98
CA TYR A 151 11.98 18.54 -1.87
C TYR A 151 11.02 19.72 -1.94
N LYS A 152 11.52 20.91 -2.34
CA LYS A 152 10.66 22.08 -2.57
C LYS A 152 9.59 21.79 -3.62
N ASN A 153 9.97 21.14 -4.73
CA ASN A 153 9.04 20.77 -5.79
C ASN A 153 8.07 19.67 -5.33
N GLY A 154 8.55 18.68 -4.59
CA GLY A 154 7.71 17.62 -4.01
C GLY A 154 6.64 18.18 -3.06
N LEU A 155 7.00 19.12 -2.18
CA LEU A 155 6.04 19.79 -1.29
C LEU A 155 5.03 20.64 -2.07
N LYS A 156 5.49 21.44 -3.05
CA LYS A 156 4.59 22.20 -3.95
C LYS A 156 3.58 21.29 -4.64
N ALA A 157 4.03 20.12 -5.09
CA ALA A 157 3.18 19.15 -5.76
C ALA A 157 2.07 18.61 -4.83
N ILE A 158 2.35 18.36 -3.55
CA ILE A 158 1.33 17.93 -2.57
C ILE A 158 0.21 18.98 -2.46
N PHE A 159 0.58 20.25 -2.30
CA PHE A 159 -0.40 21.32 -2.18
C PHE A 159 -1.17 21.55 -3.48
N ALA A 160 -0.51 21.44 -4.64
CA ALA A 160 -1.17 21.49 -5.94
C ALA A 160 -2.19 20.36 -6.11
N ASN A 161 -1.81 19.12 -5.80
CA ASN A 161 -2.69 17.95 -5.85
C ASN A 161 -3.89 18.09 -4.90
N ARG A 162 -3.66 18.61 -3.69
CA ARG A 162 -4.74 18.89 -2.74
C ARG A 162 -5.72 19.93 -3.28
N ARG A 163 -5.21 20.97 -3.95
CA ARG A 163 -6.05 22.00 -4.57
C ARG A 163 -6.89 21.40 -5.71
N LEU A 164 -6.25 20.65 -6.62
CA LEU A 164 -6.93 19.96 -7.72
C LEU A 164 -8.04 19.03 -7.22
N LEU A 165 -7.76 18.22 -6.19
CA LEU A 165 -8.76 17.36 -5.59
C LEU A 165 -9.91 18.16 -4.98
N ARG A 166 -9.63 19.27 -4.29
CA ARG A 166 -10.66 20.13 -3.69
C ARG A 166 -11.58 20.71 -4.76
N GLU A 167 -11.03 21.15 -5.89
CA GLU A 167 -11.79 21.67 -7.03
C GLU A 167 -12.68 20.57 -7.66
N LYS A 168 -12.15 19.35 -7.84
CA LYS A 168 -12.94 18.20 -8.31
C LYS A 168 -14.08 17.87 -7.35
N LEU A 169 -13.81 17.81 -6.05
CA LEU A 169 -14.82 17.53 -5.02
C LEU A 169 -15.90 18.62 -4.96
N ALA A 170 -15.55 19.88 -5.19
CA ALA A 170 -16.52 20.97 -5.23
C ALA A 170 -17.53 20.81 -6.38
N ARG A 171 -17.08 20.29 -7.53
CA ARG A 171 -17.93 20.00 -8.69
C ARG A 171 -18.69 18.67 -8.59
N THR A 172 -18.32 17.81 -7.65
CA THR A 172 -18.96 16.50 -7.46
C THR A 172 -20.28 16.67 -6.68
N PRO A 173 -21.40 16.10 -7.15
CA PRO A 173 -22.69 16.12 -6.45
C PRO A 173 -22.54 15.61 -5.00
N ALA A 174 -23.26 16.20 -4.05
CA ALA A 174 -23.10 15.90 -2.62
C ALA A 174 -23.27 14.40 -2.30
N ASP A 175 -24.23 13.74 -2.96
CA ASP A 175 -24.53 12.32 -2.78
C ASP A 175 -23.45 11.38 -3.35
N ASP A 176 -22.66 11.85 -4.32
CA ASP A 176 -21.59 11.10 -4.98
C ASP A 176 -20.21 11.40 -4.37
N ARG A 177 -20.12 12.30 -3.38
CA ARG A 177 -18.83 12.66 -2.79
C ARG A 177 -18.24 11.50 -1.98
N PRO A 178 -16.94 11.20 -2.15
CA PRO A 178 -16.29 10.15 -1.37
C PRO A 178 -16.29 10.52 0.11
N SER A 179 -16.66 9.56 0.96
CA SER A 179 -16.69 9.74 2.41
C SER A 179 -15.73 8.78 3.10
N VAL A 180 -15.21 9.19 4.26
CA VAL A 180 -14.33 8.35 5.08
C VAL A 180 -15.06 7.09 5.54
N TRP A 181 -16.38 7.18 5.73
CA TRP A 181 -17.25 6.11 6.20
C TRP A 181 -17.64 5.11 5.11
N ARG A 182 -17.50 5.47 3.82
CA ARG A 182 -17.79 4.59 2.68
C ARG A 182 -16.58 4.52 1.74
N PRO A 183 -15.46 3.89 2.15
CA PRO A 183 -14.24 3.86 1.35
C PRO A 183 -14.38 3.07 0.03
N HIS A 184 -15.34 2.14 -0.05
CA HIS A 184 -15.62 1.31 -1.23
C HIS A 184 -16.53 1.99 -2.26
N ALA A 185 -17.18 3.10 -1.90
CA ALA A 185 -18.07 3.79 -2.82
C ALA A 185 -17.24 4.64 -3.79
N VAL A 186 -17.04 4.12 -5.00
CA VAL A 186 -16.37 4.82 -6.09
C VAL A 186 -17.35 5.81 -6.70
N PRO A 187 -17.07 7.13 -6.64
CA PRO A 187 -17.95 8.12 -7.24
C PRO A 187 -18.17 7.86 -8.72
N LYS A 188 -19.41 7.97 -9.20
CA LYS A 188 -19.75 7.75 -10.62
C LYS A 188 -19.08 8.77 -11.53
N THR A 189 -18.83 9.98 -11.01
CA THR A 189 -18.23 11.10 -11.73
C THR A 189 -16.69 11.08 -11.74
N PHE A 190 -16.07 10.09 -11.11
CA PHE A 190 -14.62 9.99 -11.00
C PHE A 190 -14.05 9.16 -12.15
N SER A 191 -13.07 9.73 -12.84
CA SER A 191 -12.15 8.98 -13.68
C SER A 191 -11.15 8.19 -12.83
N ARG A 192 -10.33 7.34 -13.46
CA ARG A 192 -9.22 6.65 -12.82
C ARG A 192 -8.22 7.66 -12.25
N ALA A 193 -7.88 8.69 -13.04
CA ALA A 193 -6.98 9.76 -12.63
C ALA A 193 -7.47 10.46 -11.34
N ASP A 194 -8.78 10.75 -11.26
CA ASP A 194 -9.40 11.35 -10.07
C ASP A 194 -9.36 10.41 -8.85
N TRP A 195 -9.65 9.13 -9.05
CA TRP A 195 -9.60 8.11 -8.01
C TRP A 195 -8.18 7.98 -7.43
N VAL A 196 -7.19 7.82 -8.31
CA VAL A 196 -5.79 7.73 -7.89
C VAL A 196 -5.33 9.03 -7.20
N LEU A 197 -5.74 10.20 -7.71
CA LEU A 197 -5.44 11.49 -7.09
C LEU A 197 -5.99 11.58 -5.66
N LEU A 198 -7.24 11.18 -5.43
CA LEU A 198 -7.87 11.15 -4.10
C LEU A 198 -7.03 10.35 -3.10
N TRP A 199 -6.65 9.12 -3.47
CA TRP A 199 -5.89 8.23 -2.60
C TRP A 199 -4.47 8.71 -2.34
N ARG A 200 -3.79 9.28 -3.36
CA ARG A 200 -2.45 9.87 -3.20
C ARG A 200 -2.47 11.10 -2.29
N VAL A 201 -3.43 12.01 -2.47
CA VAL A 201 -3.58 13.19 -1.59
C VAL A 201 -3.85 12.77 -0.15
N ARG A 202 -4.74 11.80 0.07
CA ARG A 202 -5.00 11.26 1.42
C ARG A 202 -3.72 10.70 2.05
N HIS A 203 -2.96 9.91 1.30
CA HIS A 203 -1.70 9.32 1.75
C HIS A 203 -0.68 10.38 2.17
N ASP A 204 -0.48 11.41 1.34
CA ASP A 204 0.52 12.44 1.55
C ASP A 204 0.13 13.41 2.66
N MET A 205 -1.14 13.82 2.72
CA MET A 205 -1.65 14.71 3.78
C MET A 205 -1.59 14.09 5.18
N LEU A 206 -1.73 12.76 5.28
CA LEU A 206 -1.59 12.05 6.56
C LEU A 206 -0.12 12.02 7.03
N ARG A 207 0.85 12.04 6.12
CA ARG A 207 2.28 11.95 6.43
C ARG A 207 2.97 13.29 6.57
N LEU A 208 2.41 14.33 5.95
CA LEU A 208 2.98 15.67 5.95
C LEU A 208 3.28 16.23 7.36
N PRO A 209 2.43 16.03 8.40
CA PRO A 209 2.75 16.51 9.74
C PRO A 209 3.98 15.82 10.34
N CYS A 210 4.07 14.48 10.25
CA CYS A 210 5.23 13.74 10.74
C CYS A 210 6.50 14.06 9.94
N PHE A 211 6.35 14.24 8.62
CA PHE A 211 7.45 14.65 7.74
C PHE A 211 7.97 16.04 8.11
N GLY A 212 7.07 17.02 8.34
CA GLY A 212 7.44 18.35 8.79
C GLY A 212 8.09 18.35 10.18
N LEU A 213 7.52 17.60 11.13
CA LEU A 213 8.07 17.46 12.49
C LEU A 213 9.49 16.88 12.47
N MET A 214 9.77 15.92 11.58
CA MET A 214 11.11 15.39 11.40
C MET A 214 12.12 16.48 11.00
N PHE A 215 11.77 17.43 10.12
CA PHE A 215 12.68 18.55 9.81
C PHE A 215 12.88 19.50 10.99
N VAL A 216 11.83 19.72 11.79
CA VAL A 216 11.91 20.57 12.99
C VAL A 216 12.83 19.95 14.04
N ILE A 217 12.68 18.64 14.31
CA ILE A 217 13.47 17.92 15.31
C ILE A 217 14.91 17.68 14.81
N CYS A 218 15.06 17.22 13.56
CA CYS A 218 16.35 16.82 13.03
C CYS A 218 17.19 17.98 12.49
N GLY A 219 16.63 19.20 12.41
CA GLY A 219 17.35 20.42 12.00
C GLY A 219 18.27 20.18 10.79
N GLU A 220 19.56 20.47 10.98
CA GLU A 220 20.64 20.34 9.98
C GLU A 220 20.97 18.89 9.55
N PHE A 221 20.57 17.86 10.31
CA PHE A 221 20.84 16.44 9.99
C PHE A 221 19.69 15.74 9.24
N SER A 222 18.65 16.48 8.84
CA SER A 222 17.47 15.96 8.14
C SER A 222 17.78 15.09 6.89
N PRO A 223 18.79 15.37 6.04
CA PRO A 223 19.09 14.51 4.88
C PRO A 223 19.48 13.07 5.25
N LEU A 224 20.09 12.85 6.42
CA LEU A 224 20.51 11.53 6.89
C LEU A 224 19.34 10.72 7.46
N VAL A 225 18.39 11.38 8.14
CA VAL A 225 17.24 10.73 8.78
C VAL A 225 16.17 10.33 7.75
N VAL A 226 15.95 11.15 6.72
CA VAL A 226 14.98 10.86 5.64
C VAL A 226 15.35 9.58 4.88
N MET A 227 16.64 9.25 4.78
CA MET A 227 17.08 7.99 4.15
C MET A 227 16.72 6.75 4.98
N LEU A 228 16.46 6.89 6.29
CA LEU A 228 16.23 5.76 7.18
C LEU A 228 14.73 5.43 7.35
N VAL A 229 13.83 6.37 7.07
CA VAL A 229 12.39 6.20 7.37
C VAL A 229 11.49 6.43 6.14
N ASP A 230 11.44 5.43 5.26
CA ASP A 230 10.54 5.41 4.08
C ASP A 230 9.05 5.60 4.44
N GLY A 231 8.65 5.27 5.68
CA GLY A 231 7.26 5.31 6.15
C GLY A 231 6.69 6.72 6.38
N ILE A 232 7.54 7.71 6.64
CA ILE A 232 7.15 9.09 6.99
C ILE A 232 7.14 10.00 5.74
N VAL A 233 7.86 9.62 4.67
CA VAL A 233 8.04 10.45 3.49
C VAL A 233 6.78 10.40 2.59
N PRO A 234 6.16 11.55 2.26
CA PRO A 234 5.10 11.64 1.25
C PRO A 234 5.57 11.10 -0.10
N TYR A 235 4.65 10.59 -0.93
CA TYR A 235 5.01 9.98 -2.21
C TYR A 235 5.83 10.93 -3.09
N THR A 236 5.40 12.18 -3.24
CA THR A 236 6.10 13.18 -4.07
C THR A 236 7.51 13.54 -3.58
N CYS A 237 7.86 13.21 -2.33
CA CYS A 237 9.16 13.50 -1.72
C CYS A 237 10.09 12.27 -1.67
N ARG A 238 9.71 11.13 -2.27
CA ARG A 238 10.54 9.92 -2.27
C ARG A 238 11.63 9.97 -3.33
N ILE A 239 12.87 9.82 -2.89
CA ILE A 239 14.05 9.82 -3.78
C ILE A 239 14.03 8.55 -4.66
N PRO A 240 14.54 8.58 -5.91
CA PRO A 240 14.57 7.41 -6.79
C PRO A 240 15.17 6.14 -6.16
N ARG A 241 16.22 6.28 -5.34
CA ARG A 241 16.83 5.15 -4.61
C ARG A 241 15.84 4.51 -3.62
N GLN A 242 14.99 5.30 -2.97
CA GLN A 242 13.95 4.80 -2.05
C GLN A 242 12.83 4.09 -2.81
N LEU A 243 12.46 4.56 -4.00
CA LEU A 243 11.46 3.89 -4.84
C LEU A 243 11.96 2.50 -5.27
N ARG A 244 13.20 2.43 -5.76
CA ARG A 244 13.82 1.17 -6.18
C ARG A 244 13.99 0.21 -5.01
N GLY A 245 14.59 0.67 -3.92
CA GLY A 245 14.77 -0.15 -2.71
C GLY A 245 13.43 -0.57 -2.09
N GLY A 246 12.40 0.26 -2.19
CA GLY A 246 11.03 -0.07 -1.79
C GLY A 246 10.43 -1.18 -2.65
N ALA A 247 10.60 -1.11 -3.97
CA ALA A 247 10.15 -2.15 -4.91
C ALA A 247 10.87 -3.49 -4.66
N GLU A 248 12.20 -3.47 -4.49
CA GLU A 248 13.01 -4.64 -4.15
C GLU A 248 12.58 -5.29 -2.82
N LYS A 249 12.39 -4.48 -1.76
CA LYS A 249 11.90 -4.96 -0.47
C LYS A 249 10.48 -5.53 -0.56
N ALA A 250 9.60 -4.90 -1.35
CA ALA A 250 8.25 -5.39 -1.56
C ALA A 250 8.23 -6.75 -2.23
N GLU A 251 9.03 -6.92 -3.29
CA GLU A 251 9.13 -8.19 -4.01
C GLU A 251 9.80 -9.28 -3.16
N ALA A 252 10.88 -8.98 -2.44
CA ALA A 252 11.52 -9.94 -1.54
C ALA A 252 10.53 -10.43 -0.46
N ARG A 253 9.74 -9.52 0.12
CA ARG A 253 8.70 -9.87 1.09
C ARG A 253 7.59 -10.73 0.47
N ARG A 254 7.16 -10.38 -0.75
CA ARG A 254 6.14 -11.12 -1.49
C ARG A 254 6.59 -12.55 -1.77
N ARG A 255 7.81 -12.72 -2.27
CA ARG A 255 8.41 -14.04 -2.50
C ARG A 255 8.43 -14.89 -1.24
N GLU A 256 8.81 -14.31 -0.11
CA GLU A 256 8.79 -15.01 1.17
C GLU A 256 7.36 -15.34 1.64
N ALA A 257 6.41 -14.42 1.44
CA ALA A 257 5.00 -14.66 1.78
C ALA A 257 4.40 -15.83 0.98
N PHE A 258 4.75 -15.95 -0.31
CA PHE A 258 4.36 -17.08 -1.14
C PHE A 258 5.07 -18.37 -0.70
N ARG A 259 6.38 -18.34 -0.46
CA ARG A 259 7.12 -19.51 0.03
C ARG A 259 6.50 -20.09 1.31
N LEU A 260 6.13 -19.23 2.26
CA LEU A 260 5.47 -19.65 3.50
C LEU A 260 4.06 -20.19 3.25
N LEU A 261 3.30 -19.57 2.33
CA LEU A 261 1.97 -20.05 1.96
C LEU A 261 2.05 -21.43 1.31
N ASP A 262 2.97 -21.65 0.37
CA ASP A 262 3.14 -22.91 -0.37
C ASP A 262 3.51 -24.06 0.57
N VAL A 263 4.40 -23.82 1.55
CA VAL A 263 4.79 -24.82 2.56
C VAL A 263 3.62 -25.19 3.47
N ALA A 264 2.83 -24.20 3.91
CA ALA A 264 1.71 -24.44 4.82
C ALA A 264 0.45 -24.97 4.11
N HIS A 265 0.26 -24.60 2.84
CA HIS A 265 -0.95 -24.84 2.06
C HIS A 265 -0.58 -25.24 0.61
N PRO A 266 -0.06 -26.47 0.40
CA PRO A 266 0.44 -26.91 -0.91
C PRO A 266 -0.64 -27.01 -1.99
N HIS A 267 -1.92 -27.09 -1.61
CA HIS A 267 -3.06 -27.13 -2.54
C HIS A 267 -3.55 -25.74 -2.97
N GLY A 268 -2.81 -24.67 -2.63
CA GLY A 268 -3.15 -23.30 -2.99
C GLY A 268 -4.41 -22.77 -2.31
N VAL A 269 -4.97 -21.69 -2.85
CA VAL A 269 -6.09 -20.92 -2.26
C VAL A 269 -7.38 -21.73 -2.08
N LEU A 270 -7.62 -22.74 -2.92
CA LEU A 270 -8.81 -23.61 -2.85
C LEU A 270 -8.63 -24.77 -1.85
N GLY A 271 -7.47 -24.86 -1.21
CA GLY A 271 -7.20 -25.91 -0.22
C GLY A 271 -8.13 -25.79 1.01
N PRO A 272 -8.61 -26.91 1.58
CA PRO A 272 -9.60 -26.90 2.67
C PRO A 272 -9.11 -26.24 3.96
N ARG A 273 -7.79 -26.10 4.11
CA ARG A 273 -7.14 -25.47 5.28
C ARG A 273 -6.90 -23.97 5.10
N VAL A 274 -7.19 -23.40 3.94
CA VAL A 274 -7.02 -21.96 3.68
C VAL A 274 -8.27 -21.22 4.13
N THR A 275 -8.12 -20.43 5.20
CA THR A 275 -9.19 -19.60 5.73
C THR A 275 -8.99 -18.13 5.32
N GLN A 276 -10.06 -17.34 5.44
CA GLN A 276 -10.00 -15.90 5.19
C GLN A 276 -8.92 -15.18 6.03
N SER A 277 -8.65 -15.65 7.26
CA SER A 277 -7.61 -15.03 8.11
C SER A 277 -6.20 -15.29 7.59
N VAL A 278 -5.94 -16.49 7.06
CA VAL A 278 -4.68 -16.86 6.39
C VAL A 278 -4.49 -16.00 5.16
N ALA A 279 -5.52 -15.88 4.32
CA ALA A 279 -5.51 -15.06 3.12
C ALA A 279 -5.21 -13.59 3.42
N ARG A 280 -5.90 -13.00 4.40
CA ARG A 280 -5.70 -11.62 4.83
C ARG A 280 -4.26 -11.37 5.30
N ARG A 281 -3.69 -12.29 6.07
CA ARG A 281 -2.29 -12.19 6.53
C ARG A 281 -1.31 -12.27 5.35
N HIS A 282 -1.52 -13.24 4.46
CA HIS A 282 -0.71 -13.38 3.25
C HIS A 282 -0.77 -12.10 2.40
N VAL A 283 -1.97 -11.59 2.09
CA VAL A 283 -2.16 -10.41 1.24
C VAL A 283 -1.58 -9.14 1.86
N LEU A 284 -1.73 -8.94 3.18
CA LEU A 284 -1.08 -7.81 3.87
C LEU A 284 0.44 -7.83 3.70
N ARG A 285 1.04 -9.02 3.69
CA ARG A 285 2.49 -9.19 3.52
C ARG A 285 2.89 -9.10 2.04
N SER A 286 2.18 -9.77 1.13
CA SER A 286 2.48 -9.84 -0.31
C SER A 286 2.32 -8.50 -1.02
N LEU A 287 1.35 -7.68 -0.61
CA LEU A 287 1.13 -6.32 -1.10
C LEU A 287 1.96 -5.26 -0.35
N HIS A 288 2.91 -5.68 0.49
CA HIS A 288 3.77 -4.79 1.27
C HIS A 288 3.00 -3.77 2.14
N LEU A 289 1.82 -4.15 2.65
CA LEU A 289 0.98 -3.29 3.49
C LEU A 289 1.39 -3.35 4.97
N SER A 290 1.93 -4.49 5.42
CA SER A 290 2.58 -4.61 6.73
C SER A 290 3.81 -3.68 6.79
N GLY A 291 3.96 -2.90 7.85
CA GLY A 291 5.21 -2.15 8.06
C GLY A 291 6.39 -3.11 8.29
N ALA A 292 7.61 -2.75 7.84
CA ALA A 292 8.81 -3.59 7.99
C ALA A 292 9.14 -3.98 9.44
N MET A 293 8.73 -3.14 10.40
CA MET A 293 8.85 -3.43 11.83
C MET A 293 8.14 -4.73 12.22
N TRP A 294 6.96 -4.99 11.65
CA TRP A 294 6.16 -6.18 11.99
C TRP A 294 6.79 -7.49 11.48
N ASP A 295 7.52 -7.43 10.37
CA ASP A 295 8.26 -8.61 9.90
C ASP A 295 9.44 -8.93 10.84
N ARG A 296 10.09 -7.91 11.41
CA ARG A 296 11.20 -8.06 12.35
C ARG A 296 10.75 -8.64 13.69
N LEU A 297 9.50 -8.38 14.11
CA LEU A 297 8.87 -9.02 15.27
C LEU A 297 8.29 -10.41 14.91
N GLY A 298 9.06 -11.22 14.19
CA GLY A 298 8.69 -12.61 13.89
C GLY A 298 7.53 -12.79 12.90
N GLY A 299 7.27 -11.82 12.03
CA GLY A 299 6.18 -11.92 11.05
C GLY A 299 4.78 -11.78 11.64
N PHE A 300 4.67 -11.29 12.88
CA PHE A 300 3.39 -11.04 13.53
C PHE A 300 2.60 -9.96 12.78
N THR A 301 1.37 -10.27 12.40
CA THR A 301 0.44 -9.27 11.86
C THR A 301 -0.57 -8.92 12.94
N PRO A 302 -0.55 -7.68 13.48
CA PRO A 302 -1.48 -7.28 14.52
C PRO A 302 -2.94 -7.51 14.15
N PRO A 303 -3.79 -7.95 15.11
CA PRO A 303 -5.23 -7.97 14.92
C PRO A 303 -5.74 -6.61 14.44
N GLY A 304 -6.71 -6.60 13.54
CA GLY A 304 -7.29 -5.37 12.98
C GLY A 304 -6.47 -4.69 11.88
N MET A 305 -5.22 -5.09 11.62
CA MET A 305 -4.41 -4.52 10.51
C MET A 305 -5.12 -4.66 9.15
N TRP A 306 -5.86 -5.75 8.95
CA TRP A 306 -6.70 -5.92 7.77
C TRP A 306 -7.75 -4.81 7.64
N GLN A 307 -8.47 -4.50 8.72
CA GLN A 307 -9.50 -3.45 8.71
C GLN A 307 -8.90 -2.07 8.46
N LEU A 308 -7.69 -1.81 8.97
CA LEU A 308 -7.01 -0.53 8.81
C LEU A 308 -6.38 -0.33 7.43
N LYS A 309 -5.88 -1.40 6.79
CA LYS A 309 -5.10 -1.30 5.54
C LYS A 309 -5.61 -2.18 4.41
N GLY A 310 -5.94 -3.43 4.70
CA GLY A 310 -6.41 -4.40 3.72
C GLY A 310 -7.72 -3.96 3.06
N VAL A 311 -8.72 -3.62 3.87
CA VAL A 311 -10.02 -3.11 3.38
C VAL A 311 -9.86 -1.87 2.51
N LEU A 312 -9.04 -0.91 2.95
CA LEU A 312 -8.75 0.28 2.15
C LEU A 312 -8.03 -0.04 0.85
N ARG A 313 -7.13 -1.03 0.83
CA ARG A 313 -6.45 -1.47 -0.39
C ARG A 313 -7.44 -2.16 -1.36
N MET A 314 -8.32 -3.02 -0.87
CA MET A 314 -9.34 -3.67 -1.70
C MET A 314 -10.28 -2.63 -2.31
N ALA A 315 -10.76 -1.68 -1.50
CA ALA A 315 -11.56 -0.56 -1.98
C ALA A 315 -10.85 0.26 -3.07
N PHE A 316 -9.57 0.57 -2.86
CA PHE A 316 -8.75 1.25 -3.87
C PHE A 316 -8.67 0.46 -5.17
N LEU A 317 -8.35 -0.83 -5.11
CA LEU A 317 -8.21 -1.68 -6.30
C LEU A 317 -9.53 -1.85 -7.04
N GLU A 318 -10.65 -2.01 -6.34
CA GLU A 318 -11.99 -2.10 -6.94
C GLU A 318 -12.31 -0.86 -7.80
N GLY A 319 -12.06 0.34 -7.27
CA GLY A 319 -12.25 1.57 -8.02
C GLY A 319 -11.23 1.79 -9.13
N ASP A 320 -9.97 1.44 -8.91
CA ASP A 320 -8.93 1.57 -9.92
C ASP A 320 -9.18 0.60 -11.08
N ASP A 321 -9.53 -0.67 -10.82
CA ASP A 321 -9.84 -1.67 -11.85
C ASP A 321 -11.07 -1.25 -12.68
N LYS A 322 -12.14 -0.81 -12.02
CA LYS A 322 -13.36 -0.35 -12.70
C LYS A 322 -13.06 0.83 -13.63
N ASN A 323 -12.44 1.87 -13.10
CA ASN A 323 -12.19 3.09 -13.87
C ASN A 323 -11.11 2.87 -14.94
N MET A 324 -10.11 2.03 -14.68
CA MET A 324 -9.07 1.70 -15.67
C MET A 324 -9.66 1.02 -16.91
N VAL A 325 -10.62 0.10 -16.75
CA VAL A 325 -11.30 -0.52 -17.89
C VAL A 325 -12.11 0.52 -18.68
N GLN A 326 -12.77 1.45 -17.99
CA GLN A 326 -13.61 2.49 -18.62
C GLN A 326 -12.78 3.57 -19.33
N ASP A 327 -11.65 3.97 -18.76
CA ASP A 327 -10.87 5.12 -19.20
C ASP A 327 -9.75 4.78 -20.19
N GLY A 328 -9.73 3.57 -20.78
CA GLY A 328 -8.81 3.23 -21.89
C GLY A 328 -7.83 2.09 -21.62
N GLY A 329 -7.94 1.41 -20.48
CA GLY A 329 -7.25 0.16 -20.19
C GLY A 329 -5.72 0.28 -20.00
N PRO A 330 -5.03 -0.86 -19.83
CA PRO A 330 -3.60 -0.89 -19.54
C PRO A 330 -2.72 -0.25 -20.62
N MET A 331 -3.17 -0.24 -21.88
CA MET A 331 -2.38 0.30 -23.02
C MET A 331 -2.27 1.83 -23.00
N GLY A 332 -3.26 2.53 -22.43
CA GLY A 332 -3.22 3.99 -22.30
C GLY A 332 -2.35 4.50 -21.15
N LEU A 333 -1.89 3.62 -20.25
CA LEU A 333 -1.10 4.04 -19.08
C LEU A 333 0.29 4.53 -19.49
N GLU A 334 0.71 5.63 -18.87
CA GLU A 334 2.11 6.03 -18.88
C GLU A 334 2.97 4.97 -18.19
N VAL A 335 4.21 4.78 -18.65
CA VAL A 335 5.09 3.70 -18.18
C VAL A 335 5.29 3.69 -16.66
N ASP A 336 5.41 4.87 -16.04
CA ASP A 336 5.56 4.97 -14.59
C ASP A 336 4.25 4.65 -13.85
N GLU A 337 3.10 5.03 -14.40
CA GLU A 337 1.78 4.71 -13.84
C GLU A 337 1.44 3.24 -14.02
N LEU A 338 1.82 2.62 -15.14
CA LEU A 338 1.73 1.18 -15.39
C LEU A 338 2.51 0.41 -14.32
N ARG A 339 3.77 0.82 -14.06
CA ARG A 339 4.60 0.19 -13.02
C ARG A 339 3.95 0.30 -11.64
N ILE A 340 3.43 1.46 -11.28
CA ILE A 340 2.74 1.67 -9.99
C ILE A 340 1.49 0.78 -9.93
N ALA A 341 0.64 0.79 -10.96
CA ALA A 341 -0.58 -0.01 -11.02
C ALA A 341 -0.31 -1.52 -10.87
N CYS A 342 0.76 -2.01 -11.49
CA CYS A 342 1.23 -3.38 -11.32
C CYS A 342 1.65 -3.67 -9.87
N MET A 343 2.50 -2.81 -9.29
CA MET A 343 2.96 -2.97 -7.91
C MET A 343 1.80 -2.97 -6.89
N GLU A 344 0.78 -2.15 -7.10
CA GLU A 344 -0.39 -2.05 -6.22
C GLU A 344 -1.25 -3.32 -6.22
N ARG A 345 -1.20 -4.10 -7.30
CA ARG A 345 -1.87 -5.41 -7.46
C ARG A 345 -0.99 -6.59 -7.06
N GLY A 346 0.23 -6.34 -6.62
CA GLY A 346 1.15 -7.41 -6.23
C GLY A 346 1.92 -8.03 -7.39
N ILE A 347 1.96 -7.37 -8.56
CA ILE A 347 2.70 -7.84 -9.73
C ILE A 347 4.19 -7.46 -9.57
N ASP A 348 5.10 -8.38 -9.85
CA ASP A 348 6.54 -8.12 -9.95
C ASP A 348 6.85 -7.28 -11.20
N VAL A 349 7.57 -6.18 -10.98
CA VAL A 349 7.98 -5.21 -12.00
C VAL A 349 9.50 -5.13 -12.17
N LEU A 350 10.26 -5.85 -11.33
CA LEU A 350 11.70 -5.77 -11.31
C LEU A 350 12.29 -6.54 -12.49
N GLY A 351 13.05 -5.83 -13.34
CA GLY A 351 13.65 -6.42 -14.54
C GLY A 351 12.63 -6.78 -15.63
N LYS A 352 11.39 -6.29 -15.52
CA LYS A 352 10.30 -6.58 -16.46
C LYS A 352 10.16 -5.48 -17.51
N SER A 353 9.93 -5.87 -18.74
CA SER A 353 9.67 -4.98 -19.86
C SER A 353 8.29 -4.31 -19.74
N GLU A 354 8.10 -3.22 -20.47
CA GLU A 354 6.81 -2.52 -20.52
C GLU A 354 5.70 -3.42 -21.06
N SER A 355 5.97 -4.20 -22.12
CA SER A 355 5.00 -5.11 -22.72
C SER A 355 4.55 -6.20 -21.75
N GLU A 356 5.48 -6.82 -21.01
CA GLU A 356 5.14 -7.81 -19.98
C GLU A 356 4.22 -7.22 -18.90
N MET A 357 4.53 -6.00 -18.42
CA MET A 357 3.69 -5.33 -17.42
C MET A 357 2.29 -5.01 -17.97
N ARG A 358 2.17 -4.60 -19.25
CA ARG A 358 0.86 -4.37 -19.89
C ARG A 358 0.08 -5.66 -20.02
N THR A 359 0.73 -6.76 -20.39
CA THR A 359 0.11 -8.09 -20.48
C THR A 359 -0.41 -8.54 -19.12
N TRP A 360 0.42 -8.55 -18.07
CA TRP A 360 -0.01 -8.98 -16.74
C TRP A 360 -1.11 -8.08 -16.15
N LEU A 361 -1.03 -6.77 -16.35
CA LEU A 361 -2.10 -5.88 -15.90
C LEU A 361 -3.41 -6.14 -16.68
N GLY A 362 -3.32 -6.44 -17.98
CA GLY A 362 -4.45 -6.87 -18.79
C GLY A 362 -5.06 -8.18 -18.28
N ASP A 363 -4.24 -9.18 -17.97
CA ASP A 363 -4.69 -10.45 -17.40
C ASP A 363 -5.36 -10.25 -16.04
N TRP A 364 -4.80 -9.42 -15.16
CA TRP A 364 -5.44 -9.06 -13.90
C TRP A 364 -6.85 -8.53 -14.10
N LEU A 365 -7.03 -7.53 -14.98
CA LEU A 365 -8.34 -6.92 -15.23
C LEU A 365 -9.32 -7.93 -15.84
N ARG A 366 -8.86 -8.73 -16.80
CA ARG A 366 -9.65 -9.75 -17.47
C ARG A 366 -10.12 -10.85 -16.52
N LEU A 367 -9.22 -11.36 -15.68
CA LEU A 367 -9.49 -12.46 -14.76
C LEU A 367 -10.33 -12.02 -13.56
N THR A 368 -10.18 -10.77 -13.10
CA THR A 368 -10.99 -10.22 -12.00
C THR A 368 -12.32 -9.61 -12.45
N ALA A 369 -12.54 -9.43 -13.76
CA ALA A 369 -13.80 -8.90 -14.27
C ALA A 369 -15.01 -9.75 -13.86
N ALA A 370 -15.91 -9.15 -13.08
CA ALA A 370 -17.23 -9.68 -12.73
C ALA A 370 -18.20 -8.52 -12.46
N GLU A 371 -19.48 -8.72 -12.75
CA GLU A 371 -20.54 -7.74 -12.48
C GLU A 371 -20.84 -7.64 -10.98
N ASP A 372 -20.97 -8.80 -10.33
CA ASP A 372 -21.11 -8.88 -8.88
C ASP A 372 -19.78 -8.56 -8.17
N LEU A 373 -19.87 -7.71 -7.14
CA LEU A 373 -18.73 -7.28 -6.35
C LEU A 373 -18.17 -8.42 -5.49
N THR A 374 -19.03 -9.31 -4.99
CA THR A 374 -18.60 -10.45 -4.17
C THR A 374 -17.76 -11.40 -4.99
N GLU A 375 -18.24 -11.76 -6.18
CA GLU A 375 -17.53 -12.59 -7.14
C GLU A 375 -16.21 -11.95 -7.59
N ARG A 376 -16.21 -10.64 -7.90
CA ARG A 376 -14.97 -9.90 -8.20
C ARG A 376 -13.95 -10.04 -7.07
N ARG A 377 -14.36 -9.87 -5.81
CA ARG A 377 -13.46 -10.03 -4.66
C ARG A 377 -12.96 -11.46 -4.48
N ARG A 378 -13.78 -12.48 -4.76
CA ARG A 378 -13.36 -13.89 -4.74
C ARG A 378 -12.29 -14.16 -5.81
N ARG A 379 -12.45 -13.60 -7.01
CA ARG A 379 -11.45 -13.66 -8.10
C ARG A 379 -10.16 -12.93 -7.75
N MET A 380 -10.26 -11.70 -7.25
CA MET A 380 -9.10 -10.94 -6.76
C MET A 380 -8.36 -11.69 -5.65
N THR A 381 -9.09 -12.32 -4.72
CA THR A 381 -8.52 -13.16 -3.66
C THR A 381 -7.69 -14.28 -4.25
N THR A 382 -8.23 -14.98 -5.25
CA THR A 382 -7.54 -16.06 -5.95
C THR A 382 -6.23 -15.58 -6.59
N LEU A 383 -6.26 -14.45 -7.31
CA LEU A 383 -5.06 -13.91 -7.95
C LEU A 383 -4.03 -13.36 -6.94
N LEU A 384 -4.47 -12.74 -5.85
CA LEU A 384 -3.59 -12.23 -4.79
C LEU A 384 -2.92 -13.33 -3.97
N MET A 385 -3.48 -14.54 -4.00
CA MET A 385 -2.96 -15.73 -3.34
C MET A 385 -2.28 -16.70 -4.30
N THR A 386 -2.16 -16.35 -5.58
CA THR A 386 -1.50 -17.15 -6.60
C THR A 386 -0.40 -16.32 -7.24
N ARG A 387 0.77 -16.92 -7.43
CA ARG A 387 1.86 -16.22 -8.14
C ARG A 387 1.42 -15.87 -9.56
N GLN A 388 1.83 -14.70 -10.03
CA GLN A 388 1.42 -14.14 -11.32
C GLN A 388 1.78 -15.05 -12.51
N GLU A 389 2.84 -15.85 -12.41
CA GLU A 389 3.22 -16.84 -13.43
C GLU A 389 2.25 -18.02 -13.49
N ASN A 390 1.50 -18.26 -12.41
CA ASN A 390 0.57 -19.37 -12.25
C ASN A 390 -0.90 -18.90 -12.30
N TRP A 391 -1.16 -17.68 -12.76
CA TRP A 391 -2.53 -17.21 -12.90
C TRP A 391 -3.31 -18.04 -13.92
N PRO A 392 -4.62 -18.22 -13.71
CA PRO A 392 -5.47 -18.93 -14.66
C PRO A 392 -5.43 -18.31 -16.05
N GLN A 393 -5.44 -19.14 -17.09
CA GLN A 393 -5.47 -18.66 -18.48
C GLN A 393 -6.88 -18.16 -18.87
N ASN A 394 -7.92 -18.82 -18.38
CA ASN A 394 -9.33 -18.53 -18.70
C ASN A 394 -10.04 -17.90 -17.50
N ARG A 395 -11.21 -17.28 -17.74
CA ARG A 395 -12.05 -16.68 -16.68
C ARG A 395 -12.83 -17.71 -15.86
N ASP A 396 -12.93 -18.93 -16.35
CA ASP A 396 -13.66 -20.04 -15.72
C ASP A 396 -12.71 -20.85 -14.83
N PHE A 397 -12.28 -20.23 -13.73
CA PHE A 397 -11.42 -20.85 -12.73
C PHE A 397 -12.13 -20.93 -11.38
N GLY A 398 -11.75 -21.91 -10.57
CA GLY A 398 -12.32 -22.08 -9.23
C GLY A 398 -11.98 -20.91 -8.32
N VAL A 399 -12.97 -20.44 -7.58
CA VAL A 399 -12.83 -19.37 -6.58
C VAL A 399 -13.29 -19.87 -5.20
N PRO A 400 -12.72 -19.37 -4.10
CA PRO A 400 -13.16 -19.75 -2.76
C PRO A 400 -14.57 -19.23 -2.44
N GLU A 401 -15.28 -19.92 -1.54
CA GLU A 401 -16.60 -19.48 -1.05
C GLU A 401 -16.56 -18.23 -0.17
N TRP A 402 -15.37 -17.80 0.22
CA TRP A 402 -15.12 -16.59 0.99
C TRP A 402 -14.28 -15.61 0.15
N HIS A 403 -14.33 -14.33 0.50
CA HIS A 403 -13.48 -13.31 -0.13
C HIS A 403 -12.78 -12.47 0.93
N LEU A 404 -11.77 -11.70 0.53
CA LEU A 404 -11.02 -10.78 1.40
C LEU A 404 -11.87 -9.64 1.99
#